data_AF-A0A1M5N035-F1
#
_entry.id   AF-A0A1M5N035-F1
#
_cell.length_a   1.000
_cell.length_b   1.000
_cell.length_c   1.000
_cell.angle_alpha   90.00
_cell.angle_beta   90.00
_cell.angle_gamma   90.00
#
_symmetry.space_group_name_H-M   'P 1'
#
loop_
_entity.id
_entity.type
_entity.pdbx_description
1 polymer ?
#
loop_
_entity_poly.entity_id
_entity_poly.type
_entity_poly.pdbx_seq_one_letter_code
_entity_poly.pdbx_strand_id
1 'polypeptide(L)'
;MLRITADLFSGRPNPVWEVQDEARVRETLRSLRQHEDLLSEGVPAGSGLGFRGFEIESSSDELTLGVGYASSVYLPVGRTARGARANEFAEQLIDLLYRDATAVAPPSELPPLETPIQELLTAELQWAASQGGAASLSDASGQAEQPAQQPAAPAVTCTIEVAPYNPGFWNDNATTRRCNNCYNYASNWRTNDFAQPGLGCGSVYQSLSCDAVTRAALCDGMHHRYDCFPDSEKPRWLVALAVGPGYDYHWYRLMKEGFWGHKPGGTNVRNVDERNRQITDPQTADRGRYTHFCGYFYSCKTQQQRIRGYGC
;
A
#
# COMPACT_ATOMS: atom_id res chain seq x y z
N MET A 1 4.10 32.68 -11.58
CA MET A 1 3.89 31.27 -11.99
C MET A 1 4.60 30.35 -11.03
N LEU A 2 3.95 29.24 -10.66
CA LEU A 2 4.51 28.21 -9.78
C LEU A 2 4.65 26.91 -10.57
N ARG A 3 5.85 26.34 -10.63
CA ARG A 3 6.11 25.06 -11.28
C ARG A 3 6.26 23.99 -10.22
N ILE A 4 5.55 22.88 -10.37
CA ILE A 4 5.56 21.77 -9.43
C ILE A 4 5.98 20.50 -10.17
N THR A 5 7.00 19.83 -9.64
CA THR A 5 7.50 18.55 -10.14
C THR A 5 7.25 17.49 -9.09
N ALA A 6 6.48 16.46 -9.45
CA ALA A 6 6.29 15.30 -8.59
C ALA A 6 7.49 14.36 -8.73
N ASP A 7 8.22 14.15 -7.63
CA ASP A 7 9.43 13.33 -7.64
C ASP A 7 9.11 11.84 -7.49
N LEU A 8 8.91 11.17 -8.64
CA LEU A 8 8.61 9.76 -8.76
C LEU A 8 9.83 9.05 -9.34
N PHE A 9 10.66 8.51 -8.44
CA PHE A 9 11.85 7.75 -8.83
C PHE A 9 11.46 6.37 -9.39
N SER A 10 10.94 6.38 -10.62
CA SER A 10 10.21 5.30 -11.30
C SER A 10 10.86 4.87 -12.62
N GLY A 11 11.97 5.51 -13.01
CA GLY A 11 12.62 5.30 -14.31
C GLY A 11 11.91 5.98 -15.49
N ARG A 12 10.78 6.65 -15.27
CA ARG A 12 10.11 7.55 -16.21
C ARG A 12 10.42 9.02 -15.84
N PRO A 13 10.30 9.97 -16.78
CA PRO A 13 10.36 11.40 -16.46
C PRO A 13 9.30 11.76 -15.39
N ASN A 14 9.71 12.59 -14.43
CA ASN A 14 8.82 13.07 -13.37
C ASN A 14 7.67 13.91 -13.96
N PRO A 15 6.42 13.73 -13.50
CA PRO A 15 5.31 14.59 -13.89
C PRO A 15 5.54 16.04 -13.44
N VAL A 16 5.26 16.99 -14.34
CA VAL A 16 5.43 18.43 -14.11
C VAL A 16 4.17 19.17 -14.52
N TRP A 17 3.73 20.13 -13.70
CA TRP A 17 2.67 21.07 -14.07
C TRP A 17 3.00 22.48 -13.59
N GLU A 18 2.41 23.46 -14.28
CA GLU A 18 2.59 24.87 -13.99
C GLU A 18 1.26 25.50 -13.61
N VAL A 19 1.25 26.22 -12.49
CA VAL A 19 0.11 26.99 -12.00
C VAL A 19 0.32 28.45 -12.38
N GLN A 20 -0.57 28.97 -13.22
CA GLN A 20 -0.52 30.34 -13.74
C GLN A 20 -1.47 31.31 -13.03
N ASP A 21 -2.52 30.81 -12.37
CA ASP A 21 -3.46 31.63 -11.59
C ASP A 21 -2.74 32.36 -10.43
N GLU A 22 -2.65 33.69 -10.51
CA GLU A 22 -1.92 34.52 -9.53
C GLU A 22 -2.48 34.43 -8.12
N ALA A 23 -3.80 34.28 -7.95
CA ALA A 23 -4.43 34.21 -6.64
C ALA A 23 -4.06 32.90 -5.94
N ARG A 24 -4.10 31.78 -6.68
CA ARG A 24 -3.71 30.47 -6.18
C ARG A 24 -2.21 30.37 -5.95
N VAL A 25 -1.39 30.89 -6.85
CA VAL A 25 0.07 30.98 -6.65
C VAL A 25 0.35 31.71 -5.34
N ARG A 26 -0.26 32.88 -5.12
CA ARG A 26 -0.07 33.65 -3.88
C ARG A 26 -0.56 32.91 -2.63
N GLU A 27 -1.66 32.18 -2.73
CA GLU A 27 -2.18 31.35 -1.63
C GLU A 27 -1.23 30.20 -1.27
N THR A 28 -0.79 29.43 -2.27
CA THR A 28 0.17 28.32 -2.07
C THR A 28 1.49 28.84 -1.51
N LEU A 29 2.02 29.96 -2.04
CA LEU A 29 3.25 30.58 -1.52
C LEU A 29 3.10 31.13 -0.10
N ARG A 30 1.91 31.63 0.27
CA ARG A 30 1.63 32.04 1.66
C ARG A 30 1.59 30.83 2.58
N SER A 31 0.97 29.74 2.15
CA SER A 31 0.90 28.50 2.93
C SER A 31 2.28 27.88 3.14
N LEU A 32 3.12 27.84 2.09
CA LEU A 32 4.53 27.41 2.18
C LEU A 32 5.34 28.20 3.21
N ARG A 33 5.13 29.52 3.29
CA ARG A 33 5.78 30.38 4.30
C ARG A 33 5.31 30.13 5.72
N GLN A 34 4.05 29.75 5.90
CA GLN A 34 3.52 29.39 7.22
C GLN A 34 3.98 27.99 7.67
N HIS A 35 4.44 27.18 6.72
CA HIS A 35 4.82 25.79 6.90
C HIS A 35 6.26 25.52 6.42
N GLU A 36 7.17 26.49 6.64
CA GLU A 36 8.57 26.35 6.26
C GLU A 36 9.27 25.18 6.97
N ASP A 37 8.75 24.80 8.14
CA ASP A 37 9.17 23.65 8.93
C ASP A 37 8.95 22.32 8.21
N LEU A 38 8.00 22.26 7.27
CA LEU A 38 7.72 21.07 6.46
C LEU A 38 8.69 20.90 5.28
N LEU A 39 9.48 21.93 4.95
CA LEU A 39 10.26 22.01 3.72
C LEU A 39 11.74 21.66 3.93
N SER A 40 12.43 21.31 2.84
CA SER A 40 13.89 21.12 2.78
C SER A 40 14.50 21.81 1.56
N GLU A 41 15.80 22.07 1.62
CA GLU A 41 16.58 22.67 0.51
C GLU A 41 16.74 21.74 -0.71
N GLY A 42 16.32 20.48 -0.59
CA GLY A 42 16.38 19.47 -1.65
C GLY A 42 15.87 18.12 -1.17
N VAL A 43 16.04 17.08 -1.99
CA VAL A 43 15.61 15.71 -1.66
C VAL A 43 16.35 15.23 -0.41
N PRO A 44 15.66 14.85 0.68
CA PRO A 44 16.31 14.35 1.89
C PRO A 44 17.15 13.10 1.63
N ALA A 45 18.25 12.97 2.37
CA ALA A 45 19.04 11.74 2.35
C ALA A 45 18.19 10.57 2.85
N GLY A 46 18.21 9.44 2.11
CA GLY A 46 17.44 8.24 2.47
C GLY A 46 16.02 8.16 1.90
N SER A 47 15.61 9.08 1.00
CA SER A 47 14.28 9.04 0.37
C SER A 47 13.99 7.81 -0.51
N GLY A 48 15.00 7.00 -0.86
CA GLY A 48 14.81 5.70 -1.50
C GLY A 48 14.28 5.76 -2.95
N LEU A 49 13.61 4.69 -3.38
CA LEU A 49 12.92 4.57 -4.68
C LEU A 49 11.42 4.84 -4.49
N GLY A 50 10.71 5.21 -5.56
CA GLY A 50 9.27 5.51 -5.52
C GLY A 50 8.96 6.99 -5.33
N PHE A 51 7.82 7.31 -4.73
CA PHE A 51 7.38 8.69 -4.58
C PHE A 51 7.98 9.38 -3.35
N ARG A 52 8.77 10.42 -3.59
CA ARG A 52 9.64 11.05 -2.58
C ARG A 52 9.16 12.42 -2.11
N GLY A 53 8.34 13.09 -2.90
CA GLY A 53 7.88 14.44 -2.60
C GLY A 53 7.68 15.31 -3.82
N PHE A 54 7.72 16.62 -3.61
CA PHE A 54 7.52 17.61 -4.65
C PHE A 54 8.65 18.63 -4.62
N GLU A 55 9.18 18.93 -5.79
CA GLU A 55 10.00 20.12 -6.00
C GLU A 55 9.09 21.27 -6.47
N ILE A 56 9.22 22.42 -5.82
CA ILE A 56 8.34 23.57 -6.00
C ILE A 56 9.20 24.78 -6.34
N GLU A 57 9.07 25.26 -7.57
CA GLU A 57 9.85 26.38 -8.11
C GLU A 57 8.94 27.60 -8.34
N SER A 58 9.33 28.76 -7.82
CA SER A 58 8.67 30.03 -8.14
C SER A 58 9.50 30.84 -9.11
N SER A 59 8.83 31.37 -10.13
CA SER A 59 9.39 32.35 -11.08
C SER A 59 9.41 33.79 -10.53
N SER A 60 9.00 33.98 -9.28
CA SER A 60 8.94 35.29 -8.62
C SER A 60 9.77 35.28 -7.33
N ASP A 61 10.31 36.45 -6.99
CA ASP A 61 11.14 36.68 -5.80
C ASP A 61 10.35 36.56 -4.47
N GLU A 62 9.06 36.16 -4.50
CA GLU A 62 8.22 35.97 -3.31
C GLU A 62 8.59 34.72 -2.47
N LEU A 63 9.33 33.75 -3.05
CA LEU A 63 9.93 32.61 -2.32
C LEU A 63 11.27 32.99 -1.67
N THR A 64 11.32 34.04 -0.84
CA THR A 64 12.44 34.21 0.10
C THR A 64 12.08 33.51 1.41
N LEU A 65 12.24 32.18 1.43
CA LEU A 65 12.18 31.36 2.65
C LEU A 65 13.56 31.40 3.31
N GLY A 66 13.59 31.48 4.64
CA GLY A 66 14.75 31.89 5.42
C GLY A 66 15.89 30.88 5.51
N VAL A 67 16.41 30.34 4.41
CA VAL A 67 17.79 29.86 4.27
C VAL A 67 18.18 29.98 2.79
N GLY A 68 19.19 30.81 2.48
CA GLY A 68 19.93 30.89 1.21
C GLY A 68 19.17 30.80 -0.13
N TYR A 69 18.80 31.95 -0.71
CA TYR A 69 18.64 32.24 -2.16
C TYR A 69 18.07 31.18 -3.15
N ALA A 70 17.39 30.13 -2.70
CA ALA A 70 16.88 29.10 -3.59
C ALA A 70 15.47 29.49 -4.06
N SER A 71 15.31 29.72 -5.36
CA SER A 71 14.01 29.89 -6.04
C SER A 71 13.19 28.59 -6.10
N SER A 72 13.72 27.51 -5.53
CA SER A 72 13.15 26.16 -5.46
C SER A 72 13.20 25.66 -4.03
N VAL A 73 12.12 25.01 -3.58
CA VAL A 73 12.04 24.32 -2.29
C VAL A 73 11.46 22.93 -2.48
N TYR A 74 11.84 22.01 -1.59
CA TYR A 74 11.40 20.62 -1.66
C TYR A 74 10.46 20.30 -0.51
N LEU A 75 9.30 19.71 -0.82
CA LEU A 75 8.38 19.14 0.15
C LEU A 75 8.55 17.62 0.18
N PRO A 76 9.25 17.08 1.19
CA PRO A 76 9.34 15.64 1.35
C PRO A 76 8.02 15.07 1.89
N VAL A 77 7.66 13.87 1.40
CA VAL A 77 6.46 13.15 1.85
C VAL A 77 6.81 11.79 2.42
N GLY A 78 5.84 11.16 3.08
CA GLY A 78 6.00 9.83 3.67
C GLY A 78 7.08 9.73 4.73
N ARG A 79 8.04 8.82 4.58
CA ARG A 79 9.08 8.54 5.60
C ARG A 79 9.99 9.73 5.89
N THR A 80 10.19 10.59 4.90
CA THR A 80 11.03 11.78 5.02
C THR A 80 10.22 13.05 5.26
N ALA A 81 8.89 12.91 5.41
CA ALA A 81 8.00 14.03 5.73
C ALA A 81 8.46 14.74 7.00
N ARG A 82 8.55 16.07 6.92
CA ARG A 82 8.78 16.91 8.09
C ARG A 82 7.42 17.33 8.60
N GLY A 83 7.03 16.84 9.77
CA GLY A 83 5.75 17.17 10.40
C GLY A 83 4.55 16.37 9.88
N ALA A 84 3.51 16.28 10.70
CA ALA A 84 2.31 15.47 10.42
C ALA A 84 1.47 16.00 9.24
N ARG A 85 1.63 17.28 8.89
CA ARG A 85 0.85 17.97 7.85
C ARG A 85 1.47 17.93 6.45
N ALA A 86 2.67 17.38 6.28
CA ALA A 86 3.34 17.36 4.98
C ALA A 86 2.52 16.59 3.91
N ASN A 87 1.85 15.50 4.32
CA ASN A 87 1.00 14.73 3.40
C ASN A 87 -0.30 15.49 3.04
N GLU A 88 -0.90 16.21 3.99
CA GLU A 88 -2.06 17.07 3.72
C GLU A 88 -1.68 18.19 2.74
N PHE A 89 -0.49 18.78 2.90
CA PHE A 89 0.00 19.82 2.00
C PHE A 89 0.34 19.26 0.61
N ALA A 90 0.87 18.04 0.55
CA ALA A 90 1.09 17.30 -0.70
C ALA A 90 -0.21 17.01 -1.46
N GLU A 91 -1.30 16.66 -0.77
CA GLU A 91 -2.62 16.48 -1.40
C GLU A 91 -3.11 17.78 -2.04
N GLN A 92 -2.87 18.93 -1.39
CA GLN A 92 -3.21 20.25 -1.95
C GLN A 92 -2.43 20.55 -3.23
N LEU A 93 -1.15 20.15 -3.31
CA LEU A 93 -0.34 20.31 -4.53
C LEU A 93 -0.86 19.41 -5.67
N ILE A 94 -1.32 18.19 -5.37
CA ILE A 94 -1.95 17.30 -6.35
C ILE A 94 -3.30 17.88 -6.83
N ASP A 95 -4.09 18.53 -5.97
CA ASP A 95 -5.36 19.15 -6.37
C ASP A 95 -5.15 20.33 -7.36
N LEU A 96 -4.01 21.03 -7.29
CA LEU A 96 -3.65 22.06 -8.27
C LEU A 96 -3.46 21.49 -9.69
N LEU A 97 -3.00 20.24 -9.81
CA LEU A 97 -2.92 19.53 -11.10
C LEU A 97 -4.32 19.32 -11.72
N TYR A 98 -5.35 19.12 -10.90
CA TYR A 98 -6.72 18.89 -11.38
C TYR A 98 -7.39 20.18 -11.87
N ARG A 99 -7.08 21.32 -11.23
CA ARG A 99 -7.84 22.56 -11.41
C ARG A 99 -7.26 23.54 -12.41
N ASP A 100 -5.95 23.56 -12.60
CA ASP A 100 -5.27 24.59 -13.42
C ASP A 100 -4.21 24.04 -14.39
N ALA A 101 -4.09 22.72 -14.59
CA ALA A 101 -2.96 22.18 -15.33
C ALA A 101 -3.07 22.36 -16.85
N THR A 102 -2.26 23.28 -17.39
CA THR A 102 -1.53 22.98 -18.62
C THR A 102 -0.41 22.01 -18.27
N ALA A 103 -0.67 20.71 -18.41
CA ALA A 103 0.35 19.68 -18.23
C ALA A 103 1.45 19.91 -19.28
N VAL A 104 2.67 20.24 -18.85
CA VAL A 104 3.82 20.39 -19.74
C VAL A 104 4.39 19.00 -19.97
N ALA A 105 3.88 18.30 -20.97
CA ALA A 105 4.40 16.98 -21.33
C ALA A 105 5.84 17.13 -21.87
N PRO A 106 6.85 16.46 -21.28
CA PRO A 106 8.14 16.34 -21.94
C PRO A 106 7.99 15.48 -23.21
N PRO A 107 8.82 15.69 -24.25
CA PRO A 107 8.79 14.85 -25.44
C PRO A 107 9.26 13.45 -25.03
N SER A 108 8.33 12.49 -24.96
CA SER A 108 8.61 11.13 -24.51
C SER A 108 8.16 10.13 -25.57
N GLU A 109 9.10 9.33 -26.07
CA GLU A 109 8.87 8.16 -26.94
C GLU A 109 8.20 6.98 -26.21
N LEU A 110 7.87 7.16 -24.92
CA LEU A 110 7.28 6.12 -24.08
C LEU A 110 5.76 6.09 -24.22
N PRO A 111 5.15 4.90 -24.14
CA PRO A 111 3.70 4.76 -24.21
C PRO A 111 3.03 5.58 -23.09
N PRO A 112 1.90 6.25 -23.40
CA PRO A 112 1.17 7.06 -22.43
C PRO A 112 0.76 6.20 -21.24
N LEU A 113 0.65 6.84 -20.07
CA LEU A 113 0.17 6.18 -18.87
C LEU A 113 -1.29 5.74 -19.09
N GLU A 114 -1.60 4.48 -18.76
CA GLU A 114 -2.97 3.94 -18.82
C GLU A 114 -3.88 4.57 -17.74
N THR A 115 -3.27 5.06 -16.66
CA THR A 115 -3.94 5.71 -15.52
C THR A 115 -3.68 7.22 -15.54
N PRO A 116 -4.68 8.08 -15.26
CA PRO A 116 -4.46 9.51 -15.08
C PRO A 116 -3.36 9.80 -14.06
N ILE A 117 -2.46 10.74 -14.36
CA ILE A 117 -1.32 11.10 -13.49
C ILE A 117 -1.78 11.42 -12.07
N GLN A 118 -2.93 12.07 -11.91
CA GLN A 118 -3.50 12.40 -10.59
C GLN A 118 -3.78 11.15 -9.75
N GLU A 119 -4.44 10.15 -10.32
CA GLU A 119 -4.77 8.91 -9.61
C GLU A 119 -3.51 8.17 -9.18
N LEU A 120 -2.47 8.19 -10.03
CA LEU A 120 -1.15 7.67 -9.71
C LEU A 120 -0.52 8.43 -8.54
N LEU A 121 -0.42 9.76 -8.63
CA LEU A 121 0.18 10.60 -7.59
C LEU A 121 -0.54 10.48 -6.24
N THR A 122 -1.87 10.36 -6.27
CA THR A 122 -2.69 10.23 -5.06
C THR A 122 -2.46 8.87 -4.40
N ALA A 123 -2.44 7.79 -5.18
CA ALA A 123 -2.14 6.45 -4.67
C ALA A 123 -0.72 6.35 -4.09
N GLU A 124 0.26 6.95 -4.77
CA GLU A 124 1.65 7.01 -4.33
C GLU A 124 1.81 7.85 -3.05
N LEU A 125 1.10 8.99 -2.92
CA LEU A 125 1.12 9.81 -1.72
C LEU A 125 0.53 9.08 -0.51
N GLN A 126 -0.61 8.41 -0.70
CA GLN A 126 -1.24 7.61 0.36
C GLN A 126 -0.33 6.46 0.80
N TRP A 127 0.35 5.82 -0.15
CA TRP A 127 1.33 4.81 0.14
C TRP A 127 2.51 5.39 0.93
N ALA A 128 3.08 6.51 0.50
CA ALA A 128 4.17 7.18 1.21
C ALA A 128 3.75 7.60 2.63
N ALA A 129 2.56 8.20 2.80
CA ALA A 129 2.00 8.63 4.08
C ALA A 129 1.84 7.46 5.07
N SER A 130 1.40 6.29 4.58
CA SER A 130 1.28 5.07 5.40
C SER A 130 2.61 4.58 5.98
N GLN A 131 3.74 5.03 5.40
CA GLN A 131 5.08 4.65 5.84
C GLN A 131 5.71 5.66 6.81
N GLY A 132 5.11 6.85 7.02
CA GLY A 132 5.68 7.96 7.80
C GLY A 132 5.08 8.22 9.20
N GLY A 133 4.07 7.45 9.61
CA GLY A 133 3.34 7.72 10.85
C GLY A 133 3.85 6.97 12.08
N ALA A 134 4.85 7.51 12.80
CA ALA A 134 4.99 7.34 14.26
C ALA A 134 6.11 8.22 14.85
N ALA A 135 5.76 9.37 15.42
CA ALA A 135 6.27 9.83 16.73
C ALA A 135 5.59 11.16 17.15
N SER A 136 4.69 11.08 18.12
CA SER A 136 4.33 12.20 19.00
C SER A 136 5.25 12.22 20.22
N LEU A 137 5.55 13.43 20.64
CA LEU A 137 6.52 13.91 21.64
C LEU A 137 6.24 13.47 23.09
N SER A 138 7.31 13.33 23.89
CA SER A 138 7.38 13.95 25.23
C SER A 138 8.81 14.04 25.78
N ASP A 139 9.14 15.25 26.24
CA ASP A 139 10.35 15.79 26.88
C ASP A 139 11.01 14.98 28.01
N ALA A 140 12.34 15.03 28.12
CA ALA A 140 13.03 15.93 29.05
C ALA A 140 14.57 15.70 29.09
N SER A 141 15.30 16.77 28.73
CA SER A 141 16.60 17.24 29.26
C SER A 141 17.80 16.30 29.39
N GLY A 142 18.92 16.70 28.76
CA GLY A 142 20.24 16.59 29.40
C GLY A 142 21.39 16.08 28.54
N GLN A 143 22.05 17.03 27.86
CA GLN A 143 23.48 17.07 27.51
C GLN A 143 24.04 16.09 26.47
N ALA A 144 24.78 16.71 25.55
CA ALA A 144 25.45 16.15 24.41
C ALA A 144 26.50 15.09 24.78
N GLU A 145 26.33 13.90 24.22
CA GLU A 145 27.42 13.02 23.84
C GLU A 145 26.95 12.21 22.62
N GLN A 146 27.75 12.22 21.54
CA GLN A 146 27.45 11.53 20.29
C GLN A 146 27.08 10.07 20.55
N PRO A 147 25.88 9.58 20.19
CA PRO A 147 25.63 8.16 20.20
C PRO A 147 26.23 7.57 18.93
N ALA A 148 27.18 6.66 19.12
CA ALA A 148 27.57 5.69 18.11
C ALA A 148 26.34 5.17 17.36
N GLN A 149 26.45 5.06 16.03
CA GLN A 149 25.42 4.52 15.14
C GLN A 149 24.67 3.37 15.82
N GLN A 150 23.45 3.65 16.29
CA GLN A 150 22.56 2.61 16.76
C GLN A 150 22.24 1.74 15.54
N PRO A 151 22.39 0.41 15.64
CA PRO A 151 21.90 -0.46 14.58
C PRO A 151 20.42 -0.13 14.39
N ALA A 152 20.03 0.12 13.13
CA ALA A 152 18.65 0.33 12.75
C ALA A 152 17.77 -0.70 13.46
N ALA A 153 16.73 -0.24 14.17
CA ALA A 153 15.76 -1.14 14.77
C ALA A 153 15.33 -2.14 13.68
N PRO A 154 15.38 -3.46 13.95
CA PRO A 154 15.16 -4.44 12.91
C PRO A 154 13.77 -4.20 12.31
N ALA A 155 13.70 -4.06 10.99
CA ALA A 155 12.43 -4.07 10.28
C ALA A 155 11.68 -5.31 10.76
N VAL A 156 10.50 -5.11 11.37
CA VAL A 156 9.71 -6.20 11.95
C VAL A 156 9.46 -7.22 10.85
N THR A 157 10.20 -8.32 10.91
CA THR A 157 10.14 -9.38 9.91
C THR A 157 9.48 -10.54 10.60
N CYS A 158 8.19 -10.73 10.31
CA CYS A 158 7.47 -11.87 10.86
C CYS A 158 7.97 -13.14 10.19
N THR A 159 8.27 -14.15 11.01
CA THR A 159 8.55 -15.49 10.51
C THR A 159 7.27 -16.11 9.98
N ILE A 160 7.33 -16.65 8.77
CA ILE A 160 6.24 -17.38 8.13
C ILE A 160 6.67 -18.79 7.81
N GLU A 161 5.71 -19.69 7.77
CA GLU A 161 5.87 -21.03 7.23
C GLU A 161 5.39 -21.05 5.77
N VAL A 162 6.05 -21.85 4.94
CA VAL A 162 5.66 -22.07 3.53
C VAL A 162 5.55 -23.57 3.27
N ALA A 163 4.57 -23.94 2.43
CA ALA A 163 4.33 -25.32 2.03
C ALA A 163 4.48 -25.45 0.51
N PRO A 164 4.93 -26.61 0.00
CA PRO A 164 4.97 -26.87 -1.44
C PRO A 164 3.60 -26.73 -2.09
N TYR A 165 3.60 -26.32 -3.35
CA TYR A 165 2.38 -26.27 -4.15
C TYR A 165 1.81 -27.68 -4.38
N ASN A 166 0.65 -27.94 -3.79
CA ASN A 166 0.01 -29.26 -3.79
C ASN A 166 -1.44 -29.19 -4.27
N PRO A 167 -1.69 -29.04 -5.58
CA PRO A 167 -3.04 -29.06 -6.13
C PRO A 167 -3.72 -30.42 -5.97
N GLY A 168 -2.94 -31.52 -5.89
CA GLY A 168 -3.47 -32.87 -5.67
C GLY A 168 -4.24 -32.98 -4.36
N PHE A 169 -3.74 -32.36 -3.29
CA PHE A 169 -4.48 -32.20 -2.04
C PHE A 169 -5.83 -31.51 -2.32
N TRP A 170 -5.83 -30.27 -2.80
CA TRP A 170 -7.05 -29.48 -2.94
C TRP A 170 -8.03 -29.90 -4.04
N ASN A 171 -7.67 -30.87 -4.88
CA ASN A 171 -8.46 -31.34 -6.00
C ASN A 171 -8.73 -32.86 -5.95
N ASP A 172 -8.41 -33.54 -4.85
CA ASP A 172 -8.43 -35.02 -4.74
C ASP A 172 -9.80 -35.68 -4.97
N ASN A 173 -10.88 -35.00 -4.61
CA ASN A 173 -12.25 -35.49 -4.84
C ASN A 173 -13.25 -34.33 -5.01
N ALA A 174 -14.49 -34.68 -5.37
CA ALA A 174 -15.53 -33.71 -5.67
C ALA A 174 -15.90 -32.82 -4.46
N THR A 175 -15.97 -33.38 -3.25
CA THR A 175 -16.26 -32.64 -2.02
C THR A 175 -15.14 -31.66 -1.72
N THR A 176 -13.89 -32.12 -1.67
CA THR A 176 -12.73 -31.24 -1.46
C THR A 176 -12.73 -30.08 -2.45
N ARG A 177 -12.92 -30.39 -3.74
CA ARG A 177 -12.86 -29.40 -4.80
C ARG A 177 -14.02 -28.42 -4.74
N ARG A 178 -15.25 -28.86 -4.50
CA ARG A 178 -16.45 -27.98 -4.54
C ARG A 178 -16.66 -27.22 -3.22
N CYS A 179 -16.31 -27.83 -2.10
CA CYS A 179 -16.66 -27.33 -0.76
C CYS A 179 -15.54 -26.52 -0.08
N ASN A 180 -14.40 -26.31 -0.74
CA ASN A 180 -13.33 -25.47 -0.22
C ASN A 180 -13.03 -24.37 -1.23
N ASN A 181 -12.98 -23.13 -0.75
CA ASN A 181 -12.82 -21.93 -1.59
C ASN A 181 -11.45 -21.26 -1.40
N CYS A 182 -11.33 -20.02 -1.85
CA CYS A 182 -10.12 -19.21 -1.72
C CYS A 182 -9.72 -18.98 -0.26
N TYR A 183 -10.69 -18.79 0.64
CA TYR A 183 -10.45 -18.55 2.06
C TYR A 183 -9.97 -19.81 2.78
N ASN A 184 -10.55 -20.97 2.47
CA ASN A 184 -10.04 -22.27 2.91
C ASN A 184 -8.59 -22.50 2.47
N TYR A 185 -8.32 -22.25 1.19
CA TYR A 185 -6.99 -22.40 0.60
C TYR A 185 -5.96 -21.50 1.29
N ALA A 186 -6.29 -20.21 1.44
CA ALA A 186 -5.43 -19.23 2.08
C ALA A 186 -5.17 -19.56 3.55
N SER A 187 -6.20 -19.99 4.27
CA SER A 187 -6.08 -20.44 5.66
C SER A 187 -5.36 -21.79 5.80
N ASN A 188 -5.13 -22.53 4.70
CA ASN A 188 -4.60 -23.88 4.69
C ASN A 188 -5.45 -24.90 5.48
N TRP A 189 -6.78 -24.76 5.44
CA TRP A 189 -7.68 -25.66 6.16
C TRP A 189 -8.91 -26.04 5.34
N ARG A 190 -9.16 -27.35 5.23
CA ARG A 190 -10.33 -27.89 4.55
C ARG A 190 -11.47 -28.10 5.53
N THR A 191 -12.32 -27.11 5.67
CA THR A 191 -13.55 -27.25 6.46
C THR A 191 -14.59 -28.11 5.73
N ASN A 192 -14.51 -28.17 4.39
CA ASN A 192 -15.54 -28.76 3.52
C ASN A 192 -16.94 -28.13 3.70
N ASP A 193 -16.99 -26.85 4.08
CA ASP A 193 -18.25 -26.11 4.32
C ASP A 193 -18.30 -24.74 3.59
N PHE A 194 -17.34 -24.47 2.70
CA PHE A 194 -17.20 -23.22 1.94
C PHE A 194 -17.00 -21.99 2.85
N ALA A 195 -15.87 -21.97 3.57
CA ALA A 195 -15.64 -21.03 4.67
C ALA A 195 -15.76 -19.55 4.27
N GLN A 196 -16.34 -18.76 5.19
CA GLN A 196 -16.59 -17.32 5.02
C GLN A 196 -15.80 -16.52 6.08
N PRO A 197 -15.08 -15.46 5.69
CA PRO A 197 -14.45 -14.55 6.64
C PRO A 197 -15.44 -14.04 7.70
N GLY A 198 -15.05 -14.14 8.96
CA GLY A 198 -15.78 -13.66 10.13
C GLY A 198 -16.94 -14.55 10.58
N LEU A 199 -17.29 -15.60 9.82
CA LEU A 199 -18.37 -16.50 10.25
C LEU A 199 -17.98 -17.30 11.51
N GLY A 200 -16.71 -17.69 11.61
CA GLY A 200 -16.19 -18.45 12.75
C GLY A 200 -16.22 -17.68 14.08
N CYS A 201 -16.11 -16.35 14.03
CA CYS A 201 -16.22 -15.46 15.19
C CYS A 201 -17.62 -14.83 15.36
N GLY A 202 -18.57 -15.11 14.46
CA GLY A 202 -19.92 -14.54 14.49
C GLY A 202 -20.05 -13.11 13.95
N SER A 203 -19.06 -12.60 13.21
CA SER A 203 -19.04 -11.26 12.63
C SER A 203 -18.64 -11.27 11.15
N VAL A 204 -19.47 -11.89 10.31
CA VAL A 204 -19.31 -11.89 8.85
C VAL A 204 -19.32 -10.45 8.29
N TYR A 205 -18.67 -10.25 7.15
CA TYR A 205 -18.69 -8.96 6.45
C TYR A 205 -20.12 -8.59 6.00
N GLN A 206 -20.45 -7.30 6.05
CA GLN A 206 -21.77 -6.78 5.64
C GLN A 206 -21.77 -6.17 4.24
N SER A 207 -20.59 -5.99 3.65
CA SER A 207 -20.39 -5.50 2.28
C SER A 207 -19.15 -6.16 1.68
N LEU A 208 -19.10 -6.23 0.36
CA LEU A 208 -17.93 -6.73 -0.37
C LEU A 208 -17.00 -5.55 -0.66
N SER A 209 -16.30 -5.13 0.39
CA SER A 209 -15.28 -4.07 0.40
C SER A 209 -14.03 -4.56 1.13
N CYS A 210 -12.88 -3.92 0.89
CA CYS A 210 -11.65 -4.27 1.61
C CYS A 210 -11.84 -4.20 3.12
N ASP A 211 -12.35 -3.08 3.63
CA ASP A 211 -12.52 -2.89 5.09
C ASP A 211 -13.41 -3.96 5.72
N ALA A 212 -14.55 -4.27 5.10
CA ALA A 212 -15.51 -5.21 5.65
C ALA A 212 -14.97 -6.65 5.66
N VAL A 213 -14.34 -7.09 4.56
CA VAL A 213 -13.77 -8.45 4.46
C VAL A 213 -12.50 -8.59 5.31
N THR A 214 -11.66 -7.55 5.37
CA THR A 214 -10.51 -7.48 6.26
C THR A 214 -10.95 -7.59 7.71
N ARG A 215 -11.89 -6.76 8.18
CA ARG A 215 -12.43 -6.84 9.55
C ARG A 215 -12.92 -8.25 9.89
N ALA A 216 -13.63 -8.88 8.97
CA ALA A 216 -14.17 -10.23 9.16
C ALA A 216 -13.03 -11.28 9.27
N ALA A 217 -12.00 -11.20 8.42
CA ALA A 217 -10.84 -12.09 8.50
C ALA A 217 -9.99 -11.88 9.77
N LEU A 218 -9.82 -10.63 10.22
CA LEU A 218 -9.15 -10.33 11.49
C LEU A 218 -9.95 -10.89 12.68
N CYS A 219 -11.28 -10.83 12.62
CA CYS A 219 -12.16 -11.42 13.63
C CYS A 219 -12.02 -12.95 13.72
N ASP A 220 -11.77 -13.62 12.59
CA ASP A 220 -11.41 -15.04 12.59
C ASP A 220 -10.02 -15.31 13.19
N GLY A 221 -9.22 -14.27 13.42
CA GLY A 221 -7.91 -14.33 14.06
C GLY A 221 -6.74 -14.18 13.10
N MET A 222 -6.93 -13.63 11.89
CA MET A 222 -5.80 -13.18 11.06
C MET A 222 -5.18 -11.89 11.62
N HIS A 223 -3.91 -11.65 11.31
CA HIS A 223 -3.23 -10.37 11.59
C HIS A 223 -2.87 -9.67 10.29
N HIS A 224 -2.78 -8.35 10.31
CA HIS A 224 -2.18 -7.60 9.20
C HIS A 224 -0.71 -8.00 9.02
N ARG A 225 -0.19 -7.87 7.80
CA ARG A 225 1.27 -8.00 7.59
C ARG A 225 2.01 -7.02 8.51
N TYR A 226 3.12 -7.48 9.07
CA TYR A 226 3.92 -6.84 10.13
C TYR A 226 3.35 -6.87 11.55
N ASP A 227 2.11 -7.31 11.75
CA ASP A 227 1.60 -7.71 13.07
C ASP A 227 1.86 -9.21 13.27
N CYS A 228 3.01 -9.52 13.88
CA CYS A 228 3.53 -10.88 13.92
C CYS A 228 2.83 -11.77 14.94
N PHE A 229 2.60 -13.01 14.55
CA PHE A 229 2.21 -14.06 15.50
C PHE A 229 3.41 -14.65 16.26
N PRO A 230 3.22 -15.01 17.54
CA PRO A 230 4.20 -15.79 18.29
C PRO A 230 4.37 -17.20 17.72
N ASP A 231 5.44 -17.89 18.11
CA ASP A 231 5.72 -19.24 17.62
C ASP A 231 4.68 -20.30 18.04
N SER A 232 3.87 -20.03 19.07
CA SER A 232 2.73 -20.88 19.47
C SER A 232 1.64 -20.98 18.40
N GLU A 233 1.61 -20.05 17.46
CA GLU A 233 0.61 -19.93 16.39
C GLU A 233 1.07 -20.56 15.06
N LYS A 234 2.24 -21.22 15.05
CA LYS A 234 2.72 -21.98 13.90
C LYS A 234 1.72 -23.10 13.51
N PRO A 235 1.47 -23.33 12.21
CA PRO A 235 2.06 -22.62 11.08
C PRO A 235 1.34 -21.28 10.80
N ARG A 236 2.14 -20.27 10.43
CA ARG A 236 1.72 -18.92 10.04
C ARG A 236 1.89 -18.76 8.54
N TRP A 237 0.81 -18.52 7.81
CA TRP A 237 0.87 -18.42 6.35
C TRP A 237 0.77 -16.97 5.91
N LEU A 238 1.61 -16.56 4.96
CA LEU A 238 1.43 -15.30 4.26
C LEU A 238 0.32 -15.44 3.21
N VAL A 239 -0.70 -14.61 3.34
CA VAL A 239 -1.86 -14.57 2.45
C VAL A 239 -2.11 -13.15 1.95
N ALA A 240 -2.88 -13.03 0.87
CA ALA A 240 -3.27 -11.74 0.30
C ALA A 240 -4.77 -11.71 0.00
N LEU A 241 -5.39 -10.54 0.18
CA LEU A 241 -6.79 -10.30 -0.09
C LEU A 241 -6.94 -9.30 -1.25
N ALA A 242 -7.81 -9.63 -2.19
CA ALA A 242 -8.36 -8.70 -3.16
C ALA A 242 -9.89 -8.77 -3.14
N VAL A 243 -10.53 -7.67 -3.49
CA VAL A 243 -11.98 -7.55 -3.56
C VAL A 243 -12.39 -7.01 -4.93
N GLY A 244 -13.43 -7.60 -5.50
CA GLY A 244 -14.22 -7.00 -6.57
C GLY A 244 -15.39 -6.28 -5.91
N PRO A 245 -15.39 -4.94 -5.82
CA PRO A 245 -16.37 -4.22 -5.03
C PRO A 245 -17.81 -4.58 -5.40
N GLY A 246 -18.61 -4.95 -4.39
CA GLY A 246 -20.01 -5.37 -4.59
C GLY A 246 -20.20 -6.69 -5.34
N TYR A 247 -19.13 -7.40 -5.67
CA TYR A 247 -19.16 -8.62 -6.47
C TYR A 247 -18.69 -9.86 -5.68
N ASP A 248 -17.43 -9.89 -5.26
CA ASP A 248 -16.83 -11.02 -4.55
C ASP A 248 -15.50 -10.63 -3.88
N TYR A 249 -14.96 -11.48 -3.03
CA TYR A 249 -13.61 -11.38 -2.47
C TYR A 249 -12.76 -12.57 -2.91
N HIS A 250 -11.45 -12.41 -2.88
CA HIS A 250 -10.55 -13.48 -3.29
C HIS A 250 -9.23 -13.46 -2.54
N TRP A 251 -8.80 -14.65 -2.15
CA TRP A 251 -7.60 -14.87 -1.34
C TRP A 251 -6.54 -15.67 -2.07
N TYR A 252 -5.29 -15.32 -1.79
CA TYR A 252 -4.08 -15.97 -2.30
C TYR A 252 -3.18 -16.41 -1.14
N ARG A 253 -2.31 -17.38 -1.37
CA ARG A 253 -1.29 -17.83 -0.41
C ARG A 253 0.07 -17.99 -1.06
N LEU A 254 1.13 -17.55 -0.38
CA LEU A 254 2.49 -17.77 -0.83
C LEU A 254 2.86 -19.25 -0.70
N MET A 255 3.49 -19.80 -1.74
CA MET A 255 3.97 -21.18 -1.78
C MET A 255 5.49 -21.23 -1.61
N LYS A 256 6.01 -22.40 -1.23
CA LYS A 256 7.46 -22.62 -1.01
C LYS A 256 8.30 -22.28 -2.25
N GLU A 257 7.73 -22.47 -3.43
CA GLU A 257 8.34 -22.23 -4.73
C GLU A 257 8.48 -20.73 -5.08
N GLY A 258 7.95 -19.83 -4.24
CA GLY A 258 8.08 -18.37 -4.42
C GLY A 258 7.00 -17.73 -5.29
N PHE A 259 6.02 -18.51 -5.77
CA PHE A 259 4.81 -18.00 -6.42
C PHE A 259 3.60 -18.11 -5.48
N TRP A 260 2.50 -17.49 -5.89
CA TRP A 260 1.24 -17.50 -5.15
C TRP A 260 0.24 -18.46 -5.78
N GLY A 261 -0.40 -19.24 -4.93
CA GLY A 261 -1.53 -20.10 -5.29
C GLY A 261 -2.85 -19.50 -4.85
N HIS A 262 -3.93 -19.91 -5.51
CA HIS A 262 -5.29 -19.57 -5.11
C HIS A 262 -6.30 -20.61 -5.59
N LYS A 263 -7.52 -20.50 -5.07
CA LYS A 263 -8.64 -21.40 -5.40
C LYS A 263 -9.93 -20.62 -5.65
N PRO A 264 -10.25 -20.26 -6.90
CA PRO A 264 -11.48 -19.53 -7.21
C PRO A 264 -12.73 -20.37 -6.89
N GLY A 265 -13.38 -20.10 -5.76
CA GLY A 265 -14.54 -20.87 -5.30
C GLY A 265 -14.34 -22.40 -5.38
N GLY A 266 -15.30 -23.09 -6.00
CA GLY A 266 -15.29 -24.55 -6.20
C GLY A 266 -14.44 -25.08 -7.36
N THR A 267 -13.59 -24.26 -8.00
CA THR A 267 -12.75 -24.69 -9.12
C THR A 267 -11.44 -25.34 -8.64
N ASN A 268 -10.63 -25.85 -9.57
CA ASN A 268 -9.29 -26.34 -9.24
C ASN A 268 -8.41 -25.23 -8.67
N VAL A 269 -7.50 -25.61 -7.76
CA VAL A 269 -6.38 -24.73 -7.38
C VAL A 269 -5.52 -24.42 -8.59
N ARG A 270 -5.11 -23.16 -8.71
CA ARG A 270 -4.17 -22.66 -9.71
C ARG A 270 -3.17 -21.69 -9.10
N ASN A 271 -2.08 -21.44 -9.81
CA ASN A 271 -1.02 -20.49 -9.45
C ASN A 271 -0.80 -19.42 -10.54
N VAL A 272 -1.81 -19.22 -11.39
CA VAL A 272 -1.78 -18.30 -12.52
C VAL A 272 -2.92 -17.30 -12.46
N ASP A 273 -2.64 -16.07 -12.89
CA ASP A 273 -3.57 -14.94 -12.93
C ASP A 273 -4.65 -15.12 -14.04
N GLU A 274 -5.53 -14.14 -14.24
CA GLU A 274 -6.58 -14.22 -15.27
C GLU A 274 -6.06 -14.14 -16.71
N ARG A 275 -4.76 -13.88 -16.91
CA ARG A 275 -4.06 -13.98 -18.21
C ARG A 275 -3.19 -15.23 -18.33
N ASN A 276 -3.37 -16.20 -17.43
CA ASN A 276 -2.55 -17.43 -17.36
C ASN A 276 -1.05 -17.20 -17.12
N ARG A 277 -0.68 -16.09 -16.46
CA ARG A 277 0.70 -15.83 -16.04
C ARG A 277 0.89 -16.25 -14.59
N GLN A 278 2.04 -16.83 -14.26
CA GLN A 278 2.34 -17.21 -12.88
C GLN A 278 2.29 -15.99 -11.95
N ILE A 279 1.62 -16.14 -10.81
CA ILE A 279 1.45 -15.05 -9.84
C ILE A 279 2.70 -14.95 -8.98
N THR A 280 3.55 -13.96 -9.23
CA THR A 280 4.69 -13.60 -8.36
C THR A 280 4.27 -12.66 -7.23
N ASP A 281 3.26 -11.83 -7.50
CA ASP A 281 2.67 -10.92 -6.54
C ASP A 281 1.17 -10.69 -6.84
N PRO A 282 0.25 -11.04 -5.91
CA PRO A 282 -1.16 -10.80 -6.06
C PRO A 282 -1.54 -9.32 -6.24
N GLN A 283 -0.75 -8.36 -5.73
CA GLN A 283 -1.03 -6.92 -5.86
C GLN A 283 -0.88 -6.43 -7.30
N THR A 284 -0.01 -7.05 -8.09
CA THR A 284 0.30 -6.61 -9.47
C THR A 284 -0.17 -7.61 -10.53
N ALA A 285 -0.62 -8.81 -10.14
CA ALA A 285 -1.19 -9.80 -11.04
C ALA A 285 -2.52 -9.34 -11.69
N ASP A 286 -2.87 -9.92 -12.84
CA ASP A 286 -4.21 -9.71 -13.40
C ASP A 286 -5.25 -10.50 -12.59
N ARG A 287 -5.99 -9.78 -11.74
CA ARG A 287 -7.04 -10.36 -10.90
C ARG A 287 -8.42 -10.25 -11.54
N GLY A 288 -8.53 -9.84 -12.80
CA GLY A 288 -9.79 -9.60 -13.48
C GLY A 288 -10.71 -8.68 -12.68
N ARG A 289 -11.82 -9.23 -12.18
CA ARG A 289 -12.86 -8.47 -11.46
C ARG A 289 -12.48 -8.07 -10.03
N TYR A 290 -11.41 -8.63 -9.46
CA TYR A 290 -10.94 -8.24 -8.12
C TYR A 290 -10.01 -7.02 -8.19
N THR A 291 -10.59 -5.87 -8.56
CA THR A 291 -9.85 -4.64 -8.87
C THR A 291 -9.18 -4.01 -7.65
N HIS A 292 -9.72 -4.20 -6.45
CA HIS A 292 -9.18 -3.60 -5.22
C HIS A 292 -8.25 -4.59 -4.52
N PHE A 293 -6.96 -4.28 -4.43
CA PHE A 293 -6.03 -5.02 -3.59
C PHE A 293 -6.09 -4.49 -2.15
N CYS A 294 -6.41 -5.35 -1.19
CA CYS A 294 -6.68 -4.95 0.19
C CYS A 294 -5.48 -5.13 1.11
N GLY A 295 -4.44 -5.84 0.66
CA GLY A 295 -3.20 -6.03 1.40
C GLY A 295 -2.86 -7.49 1.67
N TYR A 296 -1.81 -7.65 2.46
CA TYR A 296 -1.30 -8.94 2.91
C TYR A 296 -1.58 -9.15 4.40
N PHE A 297 -1.76 -10.41 4.76
CA PHE A 297 -2.13 -10.83 6.10
C PHE A 297 -1.36 -12.09 6.48
N TYR A 298 -1.37 -12.40 7.77
CA TYR A 298 -0.96 -13.69 8.30
C TYR A 298 -2.18 -14.46 8.76
N SER A 299 -2.31 -15.72 8.33
CA SER A 299 -3.18 -16.70 8.96
C SER A 299 -2.36 -17.57 9.92
N CYS A 300 -3.01 -18.22 10.88
CA CYS A 300 -2.35 -18.96 11.95
C CYS A 300 -3.09 -20.24 12.32
N LYS A 301 -2.49 -21.05 13.20
CA LYS A 301 -3.08 -22.28 13.71
C LYS A 301 -4.42 -22.05 14.40
N THR A 302 -4.54 -21.02 15.25
CA THR A 302 -5.79 -20.76 15.97
C THR A 302 -6.90 -20.31 15.01
N GLN A 303 -6.58 -19.48 14.01
CA GLN A 303 -7.52 -19.06 12.98
C GLN A 303 -8.04 -20.24 12.15
N GLN A 304 -7.17 -21.18 11.77
CA GLN A 304 -7.56 -22.40 11.03
C GLN A 304 -8.67 -23.19 11.72
N GLN A 305 -8.61 -23.26 13.05
CA GLN A 305 -9.61 -23.99 13.84
C GLN A 305 -10.92 -23.21 13.99
N ARG A 306 -10.91 -21.90 13.73
CA ARG A 306 -12.06 -21.01 13.88
C ARG A 306 -12.89 -20.88 12.60
N ILE A 307 -12.28 -20.87 11.42
CA ILE A 307 -13.03 -20.64 10.16
C ILE A 307 -14.15 -21.66 9.96
N ARG A 308 -15.29 -21.20 9.44
CA ARG A 308 -16.49 -21.98 9.16
C ARG A 308 -17.20 -21.41 7.94
N GLY A 309 -18.08 -22.20 7.34
CA GLY A 309 -18.97 -21.83 6.26
C GLY A 309 -20.41 -22.24 6.54
N TYR A 310 -21.32 -21.94 5.61
CA TYR A 310 -22.75 -22.25 5.76
C TYR A 310 -23.11 -23.69 5.39
N GLY A 311 -22.14 -24.46 4.89
CA GLY A 311 -22.32 -25.81 4.38
C GLY A 311 -21.85 -25.94 2.94
N CYS A 312 -21.77 -27.19 2.50
CA CYS A 312 -21.66 -27.59 1.11
C CYS A 312 -22.95 -28.32 0.71
#